data_AF-A0AA37I4B0-F1
#
_entry.id   AF-A0AA37I4B0-F1
#
_cell.length_a   1.000
_cell.length_b   1.000
_cell.length_c   1.000
_cell.angle_alpha   90.00
_cell.angle_beta   90.00
_cell.angle_gamma   90.00
#
_symmetry.space_group_name_H-M   'P 1'
#
loop_
_entity.id
_entity.type
_entity.pdbx_description
1 polymer ?
#
loop_
_entity_poly.entity_id
_entity_poly.type
_entity_poly.pdbx_seq_one_letter_code
_entity_poly.pdbx_strand_id
1 'polypeptide(L)'
;MMFAMGNVAKAADLDINLEPLKLQTPEMEMKLDCQAAPAYRQELELPMSPLMGSSEKYQLTWMRTNPGVKPYKVMDDLTFAGIPLFVAGIIAKGEKKSFRQNTSENKHTLVTDFKTEIDNYTQFFGPVMATGLKIAGVEGRSDWGRYLASTAMSYGFMALFVNSIKYTAKEMRPDGSTRNSWPSGHTATAFVGATILHKEYGLTRSPWYSVAGYGVATATGVMRVLNNRHWVSDVLSGAGVGIMSGELAYAMSDLIFKGKGLLRGDAISERSIIDHPSFFSISMGLGLGSQSLDFGAETMSDAHDNFNLKFGASTAVSAEGAYFFNKYVGVGGRLRVNSTPINGWDRVLNYADQDVKEMFKDLDADMDLRPLNNIVFRTADKQPQFTIESDHLTEFAADLGVYFNLPLSKRFAMGAKLLAGRSIMQELNLSAHYQGKVVDVNPMAILDDDPNFFYETDETYDTKWDYFTLNANNTFKWGTGISLTYAYKENYAWRLFVDYDMARKTYTLEYNPTQFMHSALPTYFDFAEMMQEIDPAYAADMISEMSPVTTHIKKNRHTFVIGGSLTISF
;
A
#
# COMPACT_ATOMS: atom_id res chain seq x y z
N MET A 1 20.19 42.72 5.72
CA MET A 1 20.18 44.02 6.42
C MET A 1 21.12 43.90 7.61
N MET A 2 22.10 44.80 7.67
CA MET A 2 23.34 44.75 8.44
C MET A 2 23.22 45.69 9.66
N PHE A 3 23.66 45.29 10.86
CA PHE A 3 24.08 46.11 12.02
C PHE A 3 24.76 45.12 13.00
N ALA A 4 26.07 45.00 13.22
CA ALA A 4 27.20 45.91 13.52
C ALA A 4 27.32 46.33 15.00
N MET A 5 28.40 45.83 15.63
CA MET A 5 29.23 46.32 16.76
C MET A 5 28.56 46.53 18.14
N GLY A 6 29.14 46.21 19.30
CA GLY A 6 30.48 45.78 19.73
C GLY A 6 30.75 46.41 21.11
N ASN A 7 31.25 45.64 22.09
CA ASN A 7 32.34 46.09 22.98
C ASN A 7 32.73 45.02 24.01
N VAL A 8 34.06 44.84 24.06
CA VAL A 8 34.84 44.03 24.98
C VAL A 8 35.02 44.82 26.28
N ALA A 9 34.78 44.19 27.42
CA ALA A 9 35.21 44.69 28.73
C ALA A 9 36.05 43.62 29.44
N LYS A 10 37.22 44.09 29.88
CA LYS A 10 38.31 43.40 30.57
C LYS A 10 37.88 42.50 31.72
N ALA A 11 38.60 41.38 31.81
CA ALA A 11 38.66 40.49 32.96
C ALA A 11 39.10 41.25 34.23
N ALA A 12 38.40 40.98 35.33
CA ALA A 12 38.86 41.23 36.68
C ALA A 12 39.23 39.88 37.30
N ASP A 13 40.49 39.79 37.73
CA ASP A 13 41.03 38.68 38.50
C ASP A 13 40.19 38.44 39.76
N LEU A 14 39.60 37.25 39.84
CA LEU A 14 39.11 36.68 41.09
C LEU A 14 39.94 35.44 41.37
N ASP A 15 40.97 35.69 42.15
CA ASP A 15 41.90 34.73 42.74
C ASP A 15 41.11 33.85 43.73
N ILE A 16 40.56 32.74 43.22
CA ILE A 16 39.95 31.69 44.06
C ILE A 16 40.93 30.52 44.10
N ASN A 17 41.63 30.49 45.22
CA ASN A 17 42.57 29.46 45.65
C ASN A 17 41.87 28.08 45.66
N LEU A 18 41.99 27.33 44.57
CA LEU A 18 41.49 25.95 44.49
C LEU A 18 42.50 25.02 45.18
N GLU A 19 42.33 24.81 46.48
CA GLU A 19 42.92 23.64 47.13
C GLU A 19 42.39 22.36 46.44
N PRO A 20 43.26 21.36 46.17
CA PRO A 20 42.81 20.11 45.56
C PRO A 20 41.81 19.41 46.50
N LEU A 21 40.62 19.12 45.96
CA LEU A 21 39.56 18.39 46.63
C LEU A 21 40.09 17.01 47.08
N LYS A 22 40.42 16.87 48.36
CA LYS A 22 40.73 15.58 48.99
C LYS A 22 39.44 14.76 49.03
N LEU A 23 39.32 13.77 48.15
CA LEU A 23 38.32 12.71 48.30
C LEU A 23 38.63 11.94 49.59
N GLN A 24 37.82 12.15 50.63
CA GLN A 24 37.70 11.22 51.74
C GLN A 24 36.84 10.04 51.28
N THR A 25 37.48 8.91 51.01
CA THR A 25 36.81 7.61 50.91
C THR A 25 36.45 7.13 52.32
N PRO A 26 35.19 6.80 52.63
CA PRO A 26 34.90 6.09 53.88
C PRO A 26 35.47 4.67 53.80
N GLU A 27 36.34 4.31 54.74
CA GLU A 27 36.73 2.92 54.99
C GLU A 27 35.49 2.14 55.44
N MET A 28 35.04 1.19 54.61
CA MET A 28 34.16 0.13 55.09
C MET A 28 35.01 -0.94 55.78
N GLU A 29 35.17 -0.82 57.10
CA GLU A 29 35.59 -1.94 57.94
C GLU A 29 34.46 -2.97 57.99
N MET A 30 34.69 -4.14 57.39
CA MET A 30 33.82 -5.29 57.56
C MET A 30 34.13 -5.96 58.91
N LYS A 31 33.38 -5.60 59.96
CA LYS A 31 33.35 -6.37 61.21
C LYS A 31 32.49 -7.63 61.00
N LEU A 32 33.12 -8.81 61.05
CA LEU A 32 32.39 -10.06 61.26
C LEU A 32 31.86 -10.08 62.69
N ASP A 33 30.55 -9.96 62.84
CA ASP A 33 29.85 -10.31 64.08
C ASP A 33 29.32 -11.74 63.95
N CYS A 34 29.98 -12.66 64.65
CA CYS A 34 29.57 -14.05 64.75
C CYS A 34 28.57 -14.19 65.90
N GLN A 35 27.27 -14.20 65.59
CA GLN A 35 26.25 -14.71 66.52
C GLN A 35 25.67 -16.03 65.99
N ALA A 36 25.84 -17.08 66.79
CA ALA A 36 25.42 -18.44 66.52
C ALA A 36 23.95 -18.69 66.91
N ALA A 37 23.20 -19.41 66.07
CA ALA A 37 22.01 -20.20 66.43
C ALA A 37 21.64 -21.18 65.28
N PRO A 38 20.87 -22.25 65.54
CA PRO A 38 21.30 -23.54 66.07
C PRO A 38 21.29 -24.67 65.02
N ALA A 39 21.98 -25.77 65.33
CA ALA A 39 22.11 -26.95 64.49
C ALA A 39 20.77 -27.69 64.27
N TYR A 40 20.45 -28.00 63.01
CA TYR A 40 19.59 -29.14 62.68
C TYR A 40 20.31 -30.05 61.69
N ARG A 41 20.54 -31.28 62.15
CA ARG A 41 21.25 -32.38 61.49
C ARG A 41 20.31 -33.00 60.46
N GLN A 42 20.74 -33.15 59.20
CA GLN A 42 20.06 -34.02 58.25
C GLN A 42 21.05 -35.06 57.74
N GLU A 43 20.72 -36.32 58.02
CA GLU A 43 21.47 -37.52 57.73
C GLU A 43 21.60 -37.74 56.22
N LEU A 44 22.79 -38.13 55.79
CA LEU A 44 23.11 -38.50 54.43
C LEU A 44 22.64 -39.94 54.21
N GLU A 45 21.36 -40.15 53.88
CA GLU A 45 20.86 -41.42 53.38
C GLU A 45 20.81 -41.40 51.85
N LEU A 46 21.73 -42.15 51.23
CA LEU A 46 21.57 -42.66 49.88
C LEU A 46 20.70 -43.93 49.95
N PRO A 47 19.58 -43.99 49.22
CA PRO A 47 19.17 -45.26 48.67
C PRO A 47 18.87 -45.21 47.17
N MET A 48 19.09 -46.39 46.59
CA MET A 48 19.04 -46.77 45.19
C MET A 48 17.77 -46.39 44.44
N SER A 49 17.95 -46.23 43.12
CA SER A 49 16.91 -46.16 42.09
C SER A 49 15.85 -47.27 42.18
N PRO A 50 14.55 -46.95 42.01
CA PRO A 50 13.59 -47.90 41.50
C PRO A 50 13.54 -47.81 39.97
N LEU A 51 13.95 -48.89 39.32
CA LEU A 51 13.58 -49.22 37.95
C LEU A 51 12.07 -49.50 37.88
N MET A 52 11.43 -48.94 36.85
CA MET A 52 10.08 -49.21 36.33
C MET A 52 8.85 -48.69 37.12
N GLY A 53 8.12 -47.75 36.49
CA GLY A 53 6.77 -47.39 36.92
C GLY A 53 6.14 -46.13 36.27
N SER A 54 5.81 -46.19 34.99
CA SER A 54 4.74 -45.42 34.30
C SER A 54 4.90 -43.89 34.02
N SER A 55 5.06 -43.60 32.73
CA SER A 55 4.87 -42.31 32.02
C SER A 55 5.82 -41.16 32.38
N GLU A 56 7.07 -41.29 31.96
CA GLU A 56 7.90 -40.12 31.68
C GLU A 56 7.22 -39.26 30.61
N LYS A 57 6.58 -38.17 31.05
CA LYS A 57 6.29 -37.02 30.20
C LYS A 57 7.64 -36.52 29.70
N TYR A 58 7.86 -36.55 28.39
CA TYR A 58 8.95 -35.84 27.70
C TYR A 58 9.05 -34.39 28.20
N GLN A 59 9.86 -34.17 29.23
CA GLN A 59 10.35 -32.85 29.59
C GLN A 59 11.32 -32.51 28.46
N LEU A 60 10.96 -31.61 27.54
CA LEU A 60 11.93 -31.02 26.63
C LEU A 60 12.96 -30.27 27.50
N THR A 61 14.05 -30.95 27.82
CA THR A 61 15.07 -30.63 28.82
C THR A 61 15.92 -29.40 28.49
N TRP A 62 15.57 -28.68 27.42
CA TRP A 62 16.35 -27.57 26.87
C TRP A 62 15.57 -26.24 26.80
N MET A 63 14.32 -26.18 27.25
CA MET A 63 13.54 -24.94 27.26
C MET A 63 13.68 -24.17 28.56
N ARG A 64 14.25 -22.96 28.49
CA ARG A 64 14.32 -22.04 29.62
C ARG A 64 12.98 -21.30 29.79
N THR A 65 12.45 -21.30 31.02
CA THR A 65 11.24 -20.52 31.37
C THR A 65 11.59 -19.59 32.52
N ASN A 66 11.32 -18.29 32.39
CA ASN A 66 11.60 -17.33 33.44
C ASN A 66 10.51 -17.40 34.53
N PRO A 67 10.89 -17.38 35.82
CA PRO A 67 9.92 -17.38 36.92
C PRO A 67 9.06 -16.11 36.87
N GLY A 68 7.76 -16.26 37.18
CA GLY A 68 6.79 -15.15 37.22
C GLY A 68 6.11 -14.82 35.89
N VAL A 69 6.51 -15.43 34.77
CA VAL A 69 5.81 -15.25 33.49
C VAL A 69 4.54 -16.09 33.46
N LYS A 70 3.38 -15.44 33.30
CA LYS A 70 2.08 -16.11 33.23
C LYS A 70 1.94 -16.85 31.89
N PRO A 71 1.41 -18.08 31.88
CA PRO A 71 1.07 -18.76 30.63
C PRO A 71 -0.02 -18.01 29.87
N TYR A 72 0.18 -17.85 28.57
CA TYR A 72 -0.83 -17.32 27.65
C TYR A 72 -1.90 -18.39 27.38
N LYS A 73 -3.16 -17.96 27.24
CA LYS A 73 -4.26 -18.77 26.73
C LYS A 73 -4.30 -18.64 25.21
N VAL A 74 -4.88 -19.64 24.53
CA VAL A 74 -5.08 -19.64 23.06
C VAL A 74 -5.74 -18.34 22.57
N MET A 75 -6.73 -17.83 23.31
CA MET A 75 -7.40 -16.59 22.93
C MET A 75 -6.58 -15.33 23.19
N ASP A 76 -5.52 -15.37 23.99
CA ASP A 76 -4.69 -14.18 24.22
C ASP A 76 -3.92 -13.82 22.94
N ASP A 77 -3.60 -14.81 22.10
CA ASP A 77 -2.86 -14.61 20.86
C ASP A 77 -3.70 -14.32 19.61
N LEU A 78 -4.96 -14.77 19.59
CA LEU A 78 -5.87 -14.58 18.46
C LEU A 78 -6.56 -13.21 18.55
N THR A 79 -6.08 -12.23 17.78
CA THR A 79 -6.66 -10.88 17.75
C THR A 79 -7.67 -10.73 16.61
N PHE A 80 -7.57 -11.60 15.61
CA PHE A 80 -8.36 -11.58 14.38
C PHE A 80 -8.12 -10.33 13.52
N ALA A 81 -7.00 -9.63 13.72
CA ALA A 81 -6.58 -8.47 12.92
C ALA A 81 -6.56 -8.74 11.42
N GLY A 82 -6.22 -9.98 11.05
CA GLY A 82 -6.10 -10.37 9.64
C GLY A 82 -7.43 -10.64 8.95
N ILE A 83 -8.54 -10.84 9.69
CA ILE A 83 -9.85 -11.11 9.09
C ILE A 83 -10.36 -9.91 8.27
N PRO A 84 -10.41 -8.67 8.82
CA PRO A 84 -10.84 -7.52 8.05
C PRO A 84 -10.03 -7.31 6.77
N LEU A 85 -8.71 -7.49 6.82
CA LEU A 85 -7.84 -7.37 5.64
C LEU A 85 -8.11 -8.46 4.60
N PHE A 86 -8.37 -9.68 5.05
CA PHE A 86 -8.72 -10.77 4.15
C PHE A 86 -10.07 -10.53 3.45
N VAL A 87 -11.08 -10.10 4.21
CA VAL A 87 -12.41 -9.72 3.69
C VAL A 87 -12.29 -8.54 2.73
N ALA A 88 -11.48 -7.53 3.05
CA ALA A 88 -11.16 -6.40 2.16
C ALA A 88 -10.70 -6.89 0.78
N GLY A 89 -9.74 -7.81 0.79
CA GLY A 89 -9.21 -8.38 -0.44
C GLY A 89 -10.22 -9.25 -1.18
N ILE A 90 -11.19 -9.89 -0.51
CA ILE A 90 -12.29 -10.59 -1.19
C ILE A 90 -13.22 -9.60 -1.88
N ILE A 91 -13.62 -8.53 -1.20
CA ILE A 91 -14.52 -7.49 -1.74
C ILE A 91 -13.85 -6.83 -2.96
N ALA A 92 -12.63 -6.34 -2.78
CA ALA A 92 -11.85 -5.72 -3.86
C ALA A 92 -11.55 -6.69 -5.02
N LYS A 93 -11.50 -8.01 -4.76
CA LYS A 93 -11.38 -9.02 -5.83
C LYS A 93 -12.71 -9.20 -6.58
N GLY A 94 -13.85 -9.14 -5.89
CA GLY A 94 -15.17 -9.26 -6.49
C GLY A 94 -15.43 -8.21 -7.57
N GLU A 95 -14.93 -6.99 -7.33
CA GLU A 95 -15.01 -5.85 -8.26
C GLU A 95 -14.18 -6.08 -9.54
N LYS A 96 -13.13 -6.91 -9.51
CA LYS A 96 -12.33 -7.24 -10.71
C LYS A 96 -13.03 -8.12 -11.74
N LYS A 97 -14.19 -8.74 -11.45
CA LYS A 97 -14.80 -9.66 -12.42
C LYS A 97 -15.24 -8.96 -13.70
N SER A 98 -15.60 -7.67 -13.62
CA SER A 98 -15.92 -6.83 -14.79
C SER A 98 -14.72 -6.67 -15.74
N PHE A 99 -13.49 -6.77 -15.22
CA PHE A 99 -12.24 -6.71 -15.99
C PHE A 99 -11.98 -7.95 -16.86
N ARG A 100 -12.53 -9.12 -16.51
CA ARG A 100 -12.22 -10.40 -17.19
C ARG A 100 -13.11 -10.69 -18.40
N GLN A 101 -14.25 -10.01 -18.53
CA GLN A 101 -15.21 -10.28 -19.62
C GLN A 101 -14.82 -9.60 -20.94
N ASN A 102 -14.00 -8.55 -20.95
CA ASN A 102 -13.62 -7.80 -22.16
C ASN A 102 -12.16 -8.00 -22.61
N THR A 103 -11.43 -8.97 -22.03
CA THR A 103 -9.96 -8.84 -21.90
C THR A 103 -9.23 -10.19 -21.95
N SER A 104 -9.45 -11.01 -22.98
CA SER A 104 -8.78 -12.33 -23.06
C SER A 104 -7.38 -12.30 -23.68
N GLU A 105 -6.90 -11.18 -24.25
CA GLU A 105 -5.69 -11.20 -25.09
C GLU A 105 -4.49 -10.34 -24.65
N ASN A 106 -4.62 -9.35 -23.75
CA ASN A 106 -3.54 -8.37 -23.51
C ASN A 106 -2.93 -8.37 -22.10
N LYS A 107 -1.60 -8.13 -22.03
CA LYS A 107 -0.81 -8.00 -20.79
C LYS A 107 -1.15 -6.68 -20.09
N HIS A 108 -1.43 -6.69 -18.78
CA HIS A 108 -1.72 -5.47 -18.04
C HIS A 108 -0.53 -4.97 -17.23
N THR A 109 -0.13 -3.74 -17.43
CA THR A 109 0.77 -3.03 -16.53
C THR A 109 -0.06 -2.11 -15.66
N LEU A 110 0.02 -2.24 -14.33
CA LEU A 110 -0.52 -1.26 -13.39
C LEU A 110 0.35 0.03 -13.43
N VAL A 111 0.41 0.67 -14.60
CA VAL A 111 0.67 2.10 -14.84
C VAL A 111 1.86 2.74 -14.08
N THR A 112 2.92 1.98 -13.79
CA THR A 112 4.20 2.59 -13.39
C THR A 112 5.37 1.85 -14.02
N ASP A 113 6.35 2.60 -14.55
CA ASP A 113 7.68 2.09 -14.94
C ASP A 113 8.54 1.69 -13.72
N PHE A 114 7.94 1.73 -12.53
CA PHE A 114 8.57 1.34 -11.29
C PHE A 114 8.84 -0.17 -11.30
N LYS A 115 10.12 -0.52 -11.43
CA LYS A 115 10.61 -1.89 -11.29
C LYS A 115 11.72 -1.90 -10.25
N THR A 116 11.47 -2.56 -9.13
CA THR A 116 12.47 -2.80 -8.09
C THR A 116 12.44 -4.25 -7.64
N GLU A 117 13.59 -4.77 -7.22
CA GLU A 117 13.71 -6.09 -6.60
C GLU A 117 13.80 -6.02 -5.07
N ILE A 118 13.76 -4.81 -4.50
CA ILE A 118 13.87 -4.58 -3.04
C ILE A 118 12.80 -5.37 -2.28
N ASP A 119 11.61 -5.48 -2.85
CA ASP A 119 10.49 -6.24 -2.31
C ASP A 119 10.76 -7.74 -2.16
N ASN A 120 11.76 -8.32 -2.86
CA ASN A 120 12.17 -9.71 -2.70
C ASN A 120 12.95 -9.92 -1.39
N TYR A 121 13.60 -8.88 -0.88
CA TYR A 121 14.39 -8.92 0.34
C TYR A 121 13.60 -8.42 1.55
N THR A 122 12.83 -7.34 1.41
CA THR A 122 12.10 -6.73 2.53
C THR A 122 11.03 -7.64 3.12
N GLN A 123 10.53 -8.63 2.38
CA GLN A 123 9.62 -9.65 2.90
C GLN A 123 10.22 -10.46 4.06
N PHE A 124 11.54 -10.58 4.13
CA PHE A 124 12.26 -11.33 5.17
C PHE A 124 12.76 -10.44 6.30
N PHE A 125 12.45 -9.14 6.29
CA PHE A 125 12.88 -8.21 7.34
C PHE A 125 12.45 -8.67 8.74
N GLY A 126 11.16 -8.98 8.92
CA GLY A 126 10.60 -9.42 10.20
C GLY A 126 11.34 -10.62 10.84
N PRO A 127 11.43 -11.80 10.16
CA PRO A 127 12.09 -12.97 10.73
C PRO A 127 13.61 -12.77 10.89
N VAL A 128 14.27 -12.05 9.98
CA VAL A 128 15.71 -11.74 10.09
C VAL A 128 15.96 -10.88 11.31
N MET A 129 15.16 -9.83 11.52
CA MET A 129 15.26 -8.97 12.69
C MET A 129 14.96 -9.72 13.99
N ALA A 130 13.87 -10.49 14.04
CA ALA A 130 13.52 -11.27 15.24
C ALA A 130 14.62 -12.27 15.60
N THR A 131 15.16 -12.99 14.61
CA THR A 131 16.24 -13.95 14.82
C THR A 131 17.55 -13.25 15.20
N GLY A 132 17.91 -12.16 14.52
CA GLY A 132 19.11 -11.38 14.79
C GLY A 132 19.12 -10.81 16.21
N LEU A 133 17.99 -10.24 16.66
CA LEU A 133 17.81 -9.78 18.05
C LEU A 133 18.02 -10.92 19.05
N LYS A 134 17.50 -12.12 18.74
CA LYS A 134 17.64 -13.29 19.60
C LYS A 134 19.07 -13.82 19.66
N ILE A 135 19.79 -13.81 18.54
CA ILE A 135 21.23 -14.15 18.47
C ILE A 135 22.05 -13.12 19.27
N ALA A 136 21.70 -11.84 19.17
CA ALA A 136 22.35 -10.76 19.91
C ALA A 136 22.04 -10.77 21.42
N GLY A 137 21.29 -11.76 21.92
CA GLY A 137 20.97 -11.91 23.35
C GLY A 137 19.80 -11.04 23.83
N VAL A 138 19.08 -10.37 22.92
CA VAL A 138 17.85 -9.65 23.29
C VAL A 138 16.75 -10.68 23.55
N GLU A 139 16.44 -10.90 24.82
CA GLU A 139 15.37 -11.81 25.23
C GLU A 139 13.99 -11.35 24.74
N GLY A 140 13.37 -12.10 23.84
CA GLY A 140 11.98 -11.92 23.42
C GLY A 140 10.98 -12.62 24.35
N ARG A 141 9.80 -12.93 23.82
CA ARG A 141 8.75 -13.71 24.51
C ARG A 141 9.20 -15.14 24.77
N SER A 142 9.83 -15.77 23.78
CA SER A 142 10.04 -17.22 23.74
C SER A 142 11.52 -17.62 23.77
N ASP A 143 11.80 -18.75 24.40
CA ASP A 143 13.10 -19.43 24.30
C ASP A 143 13.30 -20.08 22.92
N TRP A 144 14.54 -20.48 22.59
CA TRP A 144 14.96 -20.84 21.23
C TRP A 144 14.05 -21.82 20.51
N GLY A 145 13.79 -23.01 21.07
CA GLY A 145 12.98 -23.94 20.30
C GLY A 145 11.48 -23.67 20.37
N ARG A 146 10.97 -22.91 21.35
CA ARG A 146 9.59 -22.41 21.26
C ARG A 146 9.46 -21.34 20.18
N TYR A 147 10.42 -20.44 20.09
CA TYR A 147 10.51 -19.44 19.02
C TYR A 147 10.59 -20.10 17.64
N LEU A 148 11.49 -21.07 17.47
CA LEU A 148 11.65 -21.81 16.21
C LEU A 148 10.40 -22.61 15.85
N ALA A 149 9.77 -23.30 16.81
CA ALA A 149 8.53 -24.02 16.58
C ALA A 149 7.39 -23.08 16.15
N SER A 150 7.23 -21.95 16.83
CA SER A 150 6.20 -20.94 16.50
C SER A 150 6.44 -20.33 15.13
N THR A 151 7.70 -20.01 14.82
CA THR A 151 8.12 -19.47 13.52
C THR A 151 7.86 -20.46 12.39
N ALA A 152 8.29 -21.72 12.56
CA ALA A 152 8.08 -22.77 11.57
C ALA A 152 6.59 -23.04 11.32
N MET A 153 5.78 -23.10 12.39
CA MET A 153 4.32 -23.23 12.25
C MET A 153 3.69 -22.03 11.56
N SER A 154 4.15 -20.81 11.83
CA SER A 154 3.62 -19.59 11.21
C SER A 154 3.81 -19.61 9.69
N TYR A 155 5.03 -19.91 9.24
CA TYR A 155 5.33 -20.04 7.81
C TYR A 155 4.67 -21.27 7.19
N GLY A 156 4.54 -22.38 7.93
CA GLY A 156 3.82 -23.58 7.49
C GLY A 156 2.34 -23.31 7.22
N PHE A 157 1.64 -22.66 8.16
CA PHE A 157 0.24 -22.27 7.98
C PHE A 157 0.06 -21.27 6.84
N MET A 158 0.94 -20.27 6.76
CA MET A 158 0.90 -19.31 5.66
C MET A 158 1.07 -19.99 4.32
N ALA A 159 2.07 -20.87 4.18
CA ALA A 159 2.30 -21.63 2.95
C ALA A 159 1.09 -22.50 2.60
N LEU A 160 0.50 -23.17 3.59
CA LEU A 160 -0.72 -23.97 3.41
C LEU A 160 -1.87 -23.10 2.87
N PHE A 161 -2.23 -22.03 3.57
CA PHE A 161 -3.36 -21.17 3.16
C PHE A 161 -3.12 -20.49 1.81
N VAL A 162 -1.95 -19.88 1.60
CA VAL A 162 -1.63 -19.17 0.36
C VAL A 162 -1.63 -20.14 -0.82
N ASN A 163 -0.95 -21.29 -0.72
CA ASN A 163 -0.87 -22.23 -1.82
C ASN A 163 -2.22 -22.88 -2.12
N SER A 164 -2.97 -23.32 -1.09
CA SER A 164 -4.31 -23.86 -1.27
C SER A 164 -5.22 -22.89 -2.02
N ILE A 165 -5.18 -21.61 -1.67
CA ILE A 165 -5.99 -20.59 -2.34
C ILE A 165 -5.48 -20.33 -3.76
N LYS A 166 -4.17 -20.13 -3.96
CA LYS A 166 -3.58 -19.82 -5.29
C LYS A 166 -3.89 -20.92 -6.30
N TYR A 167 -3.71 -22.19 -5.92
CA TYR A 167 -3.93 -23.32 -6.82
C TYR A 167 -5.42 -23.60 -7.10
N THR A 168 -6.31 -23.08 -6.27
CA THR A 168 -7.77 -23.16 -6.48
C THR A 168 -8.29 -21.98 -7.29
N ALA A 169 -7.91 -20.75 -6.94
CA ALA A 169 -8.43 -19.53 -7.55
C ALA A 169 -7.83 -19.24 -8.94
N LYS A 170 -6.58 -19.66 -9.20
CA LYS A 170 -5.87 -19.50 -10.49
C LYS A 170 -6.00 -18.11 -11.12
N GLU A 171 -5.84 -17.07 -10.30
CA GLU A 171 -6.02 -15.68 -10.72
C GLU A 171 -4.83 -15.20 -11.57
N MET A 172 -5.10 -14.52 -12.69
CA MET A 172 -4.05 -13.95 -13.55
C MET A 172 -3.40 -12.74 -12.86
N ARG A 173 -2.07 -12.66 -12.93
CA ARG A 173 -1.35 -11.46 -12.48
C ARG A 173 -1.62 -10.28 -13.41
N PRO A 174 -1.45 -9.03 -12.94
CA PRO A 174 -1.56 -7.86 -13.81
C PRO A 174 -0.64 -8.03 -15.02
N ASP A 175 0.65 -8.29 -14.80
CA ASP A 175 1.67 -8.45 -15.85
C ASP A 175 1.46 -9.60 -16.86
N GLY A 176 0.37 -10.37 -16.74
CA GLY A 176 0.05 -11.51 -17.61
C GLY A 176 1.00 -12.71 -17.47
N SER A 177 1.94 -12.68 -16.51
CA SER A 177 3.01 -13.69 -16.44
C SER A 177 2.52 -15.07 -16.02
N THR A 178 1.60 -15.14 -15.05
CA THR A 178 1.19 -16.40 -14.41
C THR A 178 -0.20 -16.32 -13.78
N ARG A 179 -0.89 -17.47 -13.70
CA ARG A 179 -2.21 -17.64 -13.07
C ARG A 179 -2.13 -18.06 -11.60
N ASN A 180 -1.37 -17.32 -10.80
CA ASN A 180 -1.24 -17.57 -9.37
C ASN A 180 -1.22 -16.27 -8.54
N SER A 181 -1.96 -15.24 -8.94
CA SER A 181 -1.87 -13.92 -8.31
C SER A 181 -2.39 -13.89 -6.87
N TRP A 182 -3.61 -14.39 -6.63
CA TRP A 182 -4.33 -14.21 -5.37
C TRP A 182 -4.21 -15.41 -4.41
N PRO A 183 -3.90 -15.21 -3.12
CA PRO A 183 -3.41 -13.99 -2.46
C PRO A 183 -1.90 -13.76 -2.70
N SER A 184 -1.36 -12.58 -2.39
CA SER A 184 0.08 -12.29 -2.53
C SER A 184 0.92 -13.08 -1.52
N GLY A 185 1.84 -13.91 -2.01
CA GLY A 185 2.75 -14.70 -1.17
C GLY A 185 3.83 -13.85 -0.49
N HIS A 186 4.46 -12.94 -1.23
CA HIS A 186 5.45 -12.00 -0.68
C HIS A 186 4.88 -11.15 0.45
N THR A 187 3.67 -10.63 0.25
CA THR A 187 2.98 -9.88 1.29
C THR A 187 2.66 -10.77 2.50
N ALA A 188 2.15 -11.99 2.28
CA ALA A 188 1.87 -12.92 3.36
C ALA A 188 3.14 -13.27 4.17
N THR A 189 4.26 -13.55 3.53
CA THR A 189 5.58 -13.78 4.16
C THR A 189 6.00 -12.59 5.02
N ALA A 190 5.88 -11.38 4.48
CA ALA A 190 6.25 -10.15 5.19
C ALA A 190 5.39 -9.93 6.44
N PHE A 191 4.07 -10.15 6.34
CA PHE A 191 3.14 -10.00 7.46
C PHE A 191 3.24 -11.12 8.49
N VAL A 192 3.60 -12.35 8.11
CA VAL A 192 4.01 -13.40 9.08
C VAL A 192 5.23 -12.92 9.87
N GLY A 193 6.26 -12.44 9.17
CA GLY A 193 7.48 -11.93 9.78
C GLY A 193 7.23 -10.77 10.75
N ALA A 194 6.41 -9.82 10.33
CA ALA A 194 5.98 -8.70 11.17
C ALA A 194 5.24 -9.17 12.41
N THR A 195 4.36 -10.17 12.27
CA THR A 195 3.59 -10.74 13.39
C THR A 195 4.51 -11.48 14.37
N ILE A 196 5.50 -12.24 13.89
CA ILE A 196 6.52 -12.87 14.75
C ILE A 196 7.30 -11.80 15.53
N LEU A 197 7.81 -10.77 14.85
CA LEU A 197 8.55 -9.67 15.49
C LEU A 197 7.68 -8.93 16.51
N HIS A 198 6.40 -8.73 16.19
CA HIS A 198 5.40 -8.14 17.07
C HIS A 198 5.17 -8.99 18.33
N LYS A 199 4.95 -10.29 18.20
CA LYS A 199 4.71 -11.21 19.33
C LYS A 199 5.95 -11.40 20.21
N GLU A 200 7.14 -11.46 19.61
CA GLU A 200 8.38 -11.69 20.36
C GLU A 200 8.91 -10.44 21.05
N TYR A 201 8.86 -9.29 20.38
CA TYR A 201 9.53 -8.06 20.82
C TYR A 201 8.59 -6.85 20.90
N GLY A 202 7.61 -6.78 20.00
CA GLY A 202 6.62 -5.71 19.97
C GLY A 202 5.84 -5.57 21.27
N LEU A 203 5.28 -6.68 21.75
CA LEU A 203 4.47 -6.72 22.98
C LEU A 203 5.32 -6.77 24.25
N THR A 204 6.53 -7.34 24.20
CA THR A 204 7.32 -7.67 25.40
C THR A 204 8.44 -6.68 25.73
N ARG A 205 8.87 -5.89 24.73
CA ARG A 205 9.98 -4.94 24.84
C ARG A 205 9.59 -3.54 24.46
N SER A 206 9.15 -3.35 23.22
CA SER A 206 8.89 -2.03 22.69
C SER A 206 7.96 -2.10 21.48
N PRO A 207 6.94 -1.25 21.43
CA PRO A 207 6.02 -1.17 20.29
C PRO A 207 6.70 -0.83 18.98
N TRP A 208 7.86 -0.16 19.03
CA TRP A 208 8.64 0.22 17.85
C TRP A 208 9.07 -0.97 17.00
N TYR A 209 9.25 -2.16 17.60
CA TYR A 209 9.49 -3.39 16.83
C TYR A 209 8.29 -3.77 15.95
N SER A 210 7.07 -3.58 16.45
CA SER A 210 5.84 -3.79 15.68
C SER A 210 5.70 -2.76 14.57
N VAL A 211 5.95 -1.48 14.88
CA VAL A 211 5.90 -0.38 13.91
C VAL A 211 6.89 -0.61 12.78
N ALA A 212 8.13 -0.99 13.09
CA ALA A 212 9.13 -1.31 12.09
C ALA A 212 8.73 -2.55 11.27
N GLY A 213 8.31 -3.63 11.93
CA GLY A 213 7.91 -4.88 11.26
C GLY A 213 6.74 -4.69 10.31
N TYR A 214 5.62 -4.16 10.79
CA TYR A 214 4.44 -3.93 9.97
C TYR A 214 4.66 -2.80 8.95
N GLY A 215 5.45 -1.77 9.27
CA GLY A 215 5.82 -0.71 8.33
C GLY A 215 6.56 -1.26 7.10
N VAL A 216 7.59 -2.08 7.30
CA VAL A 216 8.33 -2.72 6.21
C VAL A 216 7.47 -3.74 5.46
N ALA A 217 6.58 -4.47 6.16
CA ALA A 217 5.65 -5.38 5.52
C ALA A 217 4.63 -4.65 4.62
N THR A 218 4.10 -3.51 5.07
CA THR A 218 3.24 -2.64 4.26
C THR A 218 3.99 -2.09 3.06
N ALA A 219 5.21 -1.58 3.23
CA ALA A 219 6.05 -1.11 2.12
C ALA A 219 6.29 -2.21 1.07
N THR A 220 6.54 -3.45 1.52
CA THR A 220 6.64 -4.64 0.65
C THR A 220 5.36 -4.85 -0.15
N GLY A 221 4.20 -4.80 0.50
CA GLY A 221 2.90 -4.90 -0.17
C GLY A 221 2.67 -3.80 -1.21
N VAL A 222 2.99 -2.55 -0.88
CA VAL A 222 2.89 -1.41 -1.81
C VAL A 222 3.81 -1.59 -3.01
N MET A 223 5.07 -1.96 -2.81
CA MET A 223 6.00 -2.23 -3.91
C MET A 223 5.51 -3.36 -4.83
N ARG A 224 4.79 -4.36 -4.32
CA ARG A 224 4.20 -5.43 -5.16
C ARG A 224 3.09 -4.92 -6.08
N VAL A 225 2.35 -3.90 -5.65
CA VAL A 225 1.36 -3.22 -6.49
C VAL A 225 2.07 -2.37 -7.54
N LEU A 226 3.03 -1.53 -7.10
CA LEU A 226 3.79 -0.66 -7.99
C LEU A 226 4.59 -1.46 -9.05
N ASN A 227 5.17 -2.61 -8.68
CA ASN A 227 5.88 -3.49 -9.61
C ASN A 227 4.96 -4.26 -10.59
N ASN A 228 3.65 -3.98 -10.62
CA ASN A 228 2.65 -4.67 -11.47
C ASN A 228 2.56 -6.19 -11.22
N ARG A 229 3.06 -6.68 -10.06
CA ARG A 229 3.09 -8.10 -9.74
C ARG A 229 1.80 -8.60 -9.13
N HIS A 230 1.14 -7.73 -8.37
CA HIS A 230 -0.07 -8.08 -7.64
C HIS A 230 -1.06 -6.93 -7.66
N TRP A 231 -2.34 -7.28 -7.77
CA TRP A 231 -3.41 -6.34 -7.54
C TRP A 231 -3.50 -5.98 -6.05
N VAL A 232 -4.05 -4.80 -5.73
CA VAL A 232 -4.28 -4.36 -4.34
C VAL A 232 -5.03 -5.43 -3.52
N SER A 233 -6.06 -6.05 -4.10
CA SER A 233 -6.84 -7.11 -3.42
C SER A 233 -5.98 -8.31 -3.01
N ASP A 234 -4.94 -8.64 -3.78
CA ASP A 234 -4.05 -9.76 -3.52
C ASP A 234 -3.12 -9.45 -2.35
N VAL A 235 -2.66 -8.20 -2.27
CA VAL A 235 -1.84 -7.66 -1.17
C VAL A 235 -2.66 -7.63 0.12
N LEU A 236 -3.90 -7.15 0.09
CA LEU A 236 -4.79 -7.12 1.26
C LEU A 236 -5.09 -8.52 1.80
N SER A 237 -5.48 -9.46 0.92
CA SER A 237 -5.68 -10.85 1.35
C SER A 237 -4.40 -11.51 1.83
N GLY A 238 -3.25 -11.20 1.21
CA GLY A 238 -1.94 -11.69 1.65
C GLY A 238 -1.58 -11.22 3.05
N ALA A 239 -1.75 -9.93 3.34
CA ALA A 239 -1.53 -9.35 4.66
C ALA A 239 -2.43 -10.00 5.73
N GLY A 240 -3.72 -10.18 5.41
CA GLY A 240 -4.67 -10.86 6.29
C GLY A 240 -4.27 -12.30 6.62
N VAL A 241 -3.94 -13.10 5.61
CA VAL A 241 -3.48 -14.49 5.80
C VAL A 241 -2.18 -14.54 6.61
N GLY A 242 -1.24 -13.62 6.35
CA GLY A 242 0.03 -13.57 7.06
C GLY A 242 -0.14 -13.33 8.56
N ILE A 243 -0.96 -12.35 8.93
CA ILE A 243 -1.24 -12.06 10.35
C ILE A 243 -1.94 -13.25 11.02
N MET A 244 -3.00 -13.78 10.40
CA MET A 244 -3.75 -14.91 10.97
C MET A 244 -2.87 -16.15 11.15
N SER A 245 -1.93 -16.40 10.23
CA SER A 245 -1.01 -17.54 10.31
C SER A 245 -0.03 -17.40 11.48
N GLY A 246 0.49 -16.19 11.69
CA GLY A 246 1.33 -15.88 12.85
C GLY A 246 0.58 -16.04 14.18
N GLU A 247 -0.62 -15.45 14.28
CA GLU A 247 -1.45 -15.57 15.48
C GLU A 247 -1.85 -17.01 15.80
N LEU A 248 -2.28 -17.76 14.77
CA LEU A 248 -2.66 -19.16 14.92
C LEU A 248 -1.48 -20.02 15.40
N ALA A 249 -0.28 -19.81 14.84
CA ALA A 249 0.90 -20.56 15.23
C ALA A 249 1.32 -20.26 16.67
N TYR A 250 1.29 -19.01 17.11
CA TYR A 250 1.58 -18.65 18.50
C TYR A 250 0.53 -19.22 19.46
N ALA A 251 -0.75 -19.13 19.11
CA ALA A 251 -1.83 -19.73 19.89
C ALA A 251 -1.70 -21.27 19.99
N MET A 252 -1.24 -21.94 18.93
CA MET A 252 -0.95 -23.37 18.95
C MET A 252 0.31 -23.71 19.75
N SER A 253 1.36 -22.91 19.63
CA SER A 253 2.56 -23.03 20.47
C SER A 253 2.22 -22.91 21.95
N ASP A 254 1.33 -21.98 22.32
CA ASP A 254 0.86 -21.83 23.70
C ASP A 254 0.17 -23.09 24.21
N LEU A 255 -0.67 -23.70 23.37
CA LEU A 255 -1.36 -24.94 23.67
C LEU A 255 -0.40 -26.14 23.81
N ILE A 256 0.59 -26.23 22.92
CA ILE A 256 1.57 -27.34 22.87
C ILE A 256 2.55 -27.24 24.04
N PHE A 257 3.13 -26.06 24.26
CA PHE A 257 4.18 -25.87 25.26
C PHE A 257 3.64 -25.56 26.66
N LYS A 258 2.35 -25.23 26.81
CA LYS A 258 1.66 -25.04 28.11
C LYS A 258 2.43 -24.13 29.06
N GLY A 259 2.91 -23.00 28.55
CA GLY A 259 3.71 -22.02 29.31
C GLY A 259 5.21 -22.30 29.39
N LYS A 260 5.69 -23.49 28.99
CA LYS A 260 7.13 -23.78 28.91
C LYS A 260 7.79 -22.94 27.81
N GLY A 261 9.03 -22.53 28.04
CA GLY A 261 9.80 -21.72 27.09
C GLY A 261 9.39 -20.26 27.04
N LEU A 262 8.63 -19.74 28.01
CA LEU A 262 8.32 -18.30 28.13
C LEU A 262 9.42 -17.58 28.91
N LEU A 263 9.98 -16.55 28.31
CA LEU A 263 11.00 -15.69 28.92
C LEU A 263 10.43 -14.35 29.37
N ARG A 264 9.44 -13.81 28.65
CA ARG A 264 8.81 -12.53 28.97
C ARG A 264 7.30 -12.57 28.73
N GLY A 265 6.57 -11.84 29.56
CA GLY A 265 5.17 -11.49 29.31
C GLY A 265 5.06 -10.16 28.56
N ASP A 266 3.83 -9.75 28.27
CA ASP A 266 3.53 -8.47 27.66
C ASP A 266 3.95 -7.32 28.60
N ALA A 267 4.57 -6.28 28.04
CA ALA A 267 5.10 -5.14 28.77
C ALA A 267 3.99 -4.30 29.44
N ILE A 268 2.80 -4.32 28.84
CA ILE A 268 1.61 -3.66 29.35
C ILE A 268 0.55 -4.73 29.55
N SER A 269 0.21 -4.95 30.82
CA SER A 269 -0.78 -5.94 31.25
C SER A 269 -2.13 -5.33 31.60
N GLU A 270 -2.24 -3.99 31.58
CA GLU A 270 -3.50 -3.29 31.85
C GLU A 270 -4.21 -2.85 30.57
N ARG A 271 -5.52 -3.10 30.53
CA ARG A 271 -6.42 -2.62 29.47
C ARG A 271 -6.85 -1.19 29.78
N SER A 272 -5.92 -0.25 29.67
CA SER A 272 -6.15 1.16 30.01
C SER A 272 -5.71 2.10 28.88
N ILE A 273 -6.69 2.66 28.15
CA ILE A 273 -6.43 3.73 27.16
C ILE A 273 -6.12 5.07 27.87
N ILE A 274 -6.41 5.17 29.17
CA ILE A 274 -6.05 6.34 29.97
C ILE A 274 -4.53 6.42 30.11
N ASP A 275 -3.89 5.30 30.42
CA ASP A 275 -2.47 5.26 30.75
C ASP A 275 -1.60 5.03 29.50
N HIS A 276 -2.13 4.29 28.52
CA HIS A 276 -1.44 3.92 27.27
C HIS A 276 -2.26 4.28 26.03
N PRO A 277 -2.48 5.57 25.74
CA PRO A 277 -3.21 6.01 24.55
C PRO A 277 -2.37 5.96 23.26
N SER A 278 -1.04 5.85 23.35
CA SER A 278 -0.21 5.73 22.15
C SER A 278 -0.55 4.46 21.42
N PHE A 279 -0.49 4.50 20.10
CA PHE A 279 -0.96 3.38 19.32
C PHE A 279 -0.34 3.27 17.94
N PHE A 280 -0.45 2.06 17.39
CA PHE A 280 -0.31 1.75 15.97
C PHE A 280 -1.54 0.97 15.52
N SER A 281 -2.09 1.29 14.36
CA SER A 281 -3.33 0.69 13.88
C SER A 281 -3.29 0.42 12.39
N ILE A 282 -3.91 -0.68 12.00
CA ILE A 282 -4.21 -0.99 10.61
C ILE A 282 -5.73 -0.94 10.45
N SER A 283 -6.18 -0.14 9.51
CA SER A 283 -7.58 0.23 9.33
C SER A 283 -8.06 -0.08 7.93
N MET A 284 -9.32 -0.47 7.83
CA MET A 284 -10.07 -0.52 6.59
C MET A 284 -11.33 0.32 6.72
N GLY A 285 -11.71 1.01 5.65
CA GLY A 285 -12.98 1.71 5.58
C GLY A 285 -13.53 1.81 4.17
N LEU A 286 -14.79 2.21 4.09
CA LEU A 286 -15.46 2.60 2.85
C LEU A 286 -15.39 4.12 2.74
N GLY A 287 -14.81 4.58 1.64
CA GLY A 287 -14.69 5.98 1.32
C GLY A 287 -15.83 6.44 0.40
N LEU A 288 -16.64 7.38 0.88
CA LEU A 288 -17.68 8.08 0.16
C LEU A 288 -17.14 9.47 -0.18
N GLY A 289 -16.91 9.74 -1.46
CA GLY A 289 -16.34 11.01 -1.92
C GLY A 289 -17.03 11.54 -3.15
N SER A 290 -16.45 12.57 -3.77
CA SER A 290 -16.92 13.14 -5.03
C SER A 290 -17.17 12.04 -6.07
N GLN A 291 -18.41 11.95 -6.56
CA GLN A 291 -18.89 10.83 -7.38
C GLN A 291 -18.76 11.07 -8.89
N SER A 292 -18.30 12.25 -9.32
CA SER A 292 -18.04 12.53 -10.72
C SER A 292 -16.86 13.47 -10.95
N LEU A 293 -16.21 13.33 -12.09
CA LEU A 293 -15.35 14.33 -12.73
C LEU A 293 -15.96 14.64 -14.08
N ASP A 294 -16.33 15.90 -14.27
CA ASP A 294 -17.02 16.39 -15.46
C ASP A 294 -16.01 17.22 -16.24
N PHE A 295 -15.71 16.79 -17.46
CA PHE A 295 -14.90 17.48 -18.44
C PHE A 295 -15.83 18.13 -19.45
N GLY A 296 -15.58 19.41 -19.78
CA GLY A 296 -16.48 20.20 -20.63
C GLY A 296 -16.59 19.62 -22.04
N ALA A 297 -17.63 20.00 -22.78
CA ALA A 297 -17.90 19.51 -24.13
C ALA A 297 -16.72 19.66 -25.11
N GLU A 298 -15.89 20.71 -24.95
CA GLU A 298 -14.71 20.97 -25.80
C GLU A 298 -13.58 19.90 -25.68
N THR A 299 -13.71 18.92 -24.79
CA THR A 299 -12.59 18.05 -24.39
C THR A 299 -12.43 16.79 -25.25
N MET A 300 -13.49 16.28 -25.89
CA MET A 300 -13.47 14.94 -26.52
C MET A 300 -14.25 14.90 -27.85
N SER A 301 -14.08 15.92 -28.72
CA SER A 301 -14.82 16.13 -29.98
C SER A 301 -16.18 16.84 -29.84
N ASP A 302 -16.56 17.62 -30.87
CA ASP A 302 -17.87 18.27 -31.03
C ASP A 302 -19.05 17.26 -31.02
N ALA A 303 -18.74 15.97 -31.15
CA ALA A 303 -19.63 14.83 -31.03
C ALA A 303 -20.35 14.70 -29.68
N HIS A 304 -19.76 15.21 -28.59
CA HIS A 304 -20.14 14.81 -27.24
C HIS A 304 -20.34 15.97 -26.27
N ASP A 305 -21.62 16.22 -25.91
CA ASP A 305 -22.01 17.12 -24.83
C ASP A 305 -21.55 16.59 -23.45
N ASN A 306 -20.34 16.97 -23.04
CA ASN A 306 -19.71 16.77 -21.72
C ASN A 306 -19.33 15.33 -21.35
N PHE A 307 -18.03 15.06 -21.25
CA PHE A 307 -17.49 13.79 -20.76
C PHE A 307 -17.53 13.72 -19.23
N ASN A 308 -18.16 12.68 -18.68
CA ASN A 308 -18.32 12.50 -17.22
C ASN A 308 -17.83 11.13 -16.76
N LEU A 309 -16.80 11.13 -15.92
CA LEU A 309 -16.34 9.95 -15.20
C LEU A 309 -17.07 9.84 -13.87
N LYS A 310 -17.86 8.77 -13.70
CA LYS A 310 -18.54 8.49 -12.43
C LYS A 310 -17.72 7.55 -11.56
N PHE A 311 -17.75 7.78 -10.25
CA PHE A 311 -17.00 7.00 -9.27
C PHE A 311 -17.95 6.27 -8.32
N GLY A 312 -17.61 5.03 -7.99
CA GLY A 312 -18.27 4.25 -6.95
C GLY A 312 -17.75 4.55 -5.55
N ALA A 313 -18.22 3.77 -4.57
CA ALA A 313 -17.67 3.82 -3.22
C ALA A 313 -16.22 3.30 -3.24
N SER A 314 -15.30 4.09 -2.68
CA SER A 314 -13.90 3.71 -2.61
C SER A 314 -13.63 2.75 -1.45
N THR A 315 -12.65 1.86 -1.63
CA THR A 315 -12.08 1.07 -0.53
C THR A 315 -10.84 1.79 -0.02
N ALA A 316 -10.81 2.07 1.28
CA ALA A 316 -9.70 2.75 1.93
C ALA A 316 -8.98 1.81 2.89
N VAL A 317 -7.65 1.74 2.77
CA VAL A 317 -6.79 1.01 3.69
C VAL A 317 -5.74 1.96 4.22
N SER A 318 -5.54 1.99 5.53
CA SER A 318 -4.49 2.82 6.14
C SER A 318 -3.73 2.15 7.25
N ALA A 319 -2.48 2.56 7.39
CA ALA A 319 -1.65 2.35 8.57
C ALA A 319 -1.52 3.69 9.29
N GLU A 320 -1.84 3.74 10.57
CA GLU A 320 -1.88 4.96 11.36
C GLU A 320 -1.23 4.72 12.72
N GLY A 321 -0.34 5.62 13.15
CA GLY A 321 0.29 5.55 14.46
C GLY A 321 0.45 6.92 15.09
N ALA A 322 0.30 6.99 16.41
CA ALA A 322 0.47 8.22 17.17
C ALA A 322 1.14 7.94 18.52
N TYR A 323 2.06 8.82 18.89
CA TYR A 323 2.70 8.87 20.19
C TYR A 323 2.10 9.99 21.03
N PHE A 324 1.60 9.64 22.21
CA PHE A 324 0.96 10.55 23.14
C PHE A 324 1.91 10.92 24.26
N PHE A 325 2.22 12.21 24.39
CA PHE A 325 3.07 12.74 25.47
C PHE A 325 2.34 12.74 26.82
N ASN A 326 1.01 12.76 26.77
CA ASN A 326 0.11 12.63 27.91
C ASN A 326 -1.19 11.98 27.44
N LYS A 327 -2.12 11.71 28.36
CA LYS A 327 -3.39 11.03 28.05
C LYS A 327 -4.31 11.76 27.05
N TYR A 328 -4.02 13.01 26.70
CA TYR A 328 -4.88 13.86 25.89
C TYR A 328 -4.30 14.24 24.53
N VAL A 329 -2.99 14.45 24.42
CA VAL A 329 -2.37 15.04 23.23
C VAL A 329 -1.17 14.20 22.77
N GLY A 330 -1.13 13.93 21.48
CA GLY A 330 -0.06 13.23 20.81
C GLY A 330 0.22 13.75 19.41
N VAL A 331 1.27 13.21 18.80
CA VAL A 331 1.66 13.45 17.42
C VAL A 331 1.82 12.13 16.71
N GLY A 332 1.52 12.12 15.42
CA GLY A 332 1.52 10.87 14.66
C GLY A 332 1.44 11.09 13.17
N GLY A 333 1.20 9.99 12.48
CA GLY A 333 1.05 9.98 11.03
C GLY A 333 0.16 8.86 10.53
N ARG A 334 -0.30 9.04 9.30
CA ARG A 334 -1.18 8.11 8.60
C ARG A 334 -0.71 7.95 7.16
N LEU A 335 -0.53 6.70 6.76
CA LEU A 335 -0.38 6.31 5.36
C LEU A 335 -1.70 5.69 4.89
N ARG A 336 -2.23 6.16 3.78
CA ARG A 336 -3.53 5.69 3.25
C ARG A 336 -3.45 5.40 1.76
N VAL A 337 -4.13 4.33 1.36
CA VAL A 337 -4.44 4.02 -0.03
C VAL A 337 -5.95 4.01 -0.18
N ASN A 338 -6.48 4.86 -1.05
CA ASN A 338 -7.88 4.84 -1.47
C ASN A 338 -7.94 4.29 -2.89
N SER A 339 -8.71 3.23 -3.12
CA SER A 339 -9.01 2.72 -4.46
C SER A 339 -10.45 3.03 -4.79
N THR A 340 -10.71 3.85 -5.80
CA THR A 340 -12.06 4.28 -6.18
C THR A 340 -12.46 3.64 -7.52
N PRO A 341 -13.44 2.73 -7.57
CA PRO A 341 -13.87 2.14 -8.83
C PRO A 341 -14.52 3.20 -9.73
N ILE A 342 -14.29 3.09 -11.03
CA ILE A 342 -14.94 3.93 -12.04
C ILE A 342 -16.17 3.18 -12.57
N ASN A 343 -17.32 3.83 -12.46
CA ASN A 343 -18.59 3.32 -12.96
C ASN A 343 -18.85 3.90 -14.35
N GLY A 344 -19.17 3.03 -15.31
CA GLY A 344 -19.58 3.45 -16.66
C GLY A 344 -18.47 3.43 -17.70
N TRP A 345 -17.50 2.52 -17.59
CA TRP A 345 -16.54 2.22 -18.66
C TRP A 345 -17.21 1.96 -20.00
N ASP A 346 -18.39 1.34 -20.01
CA ASP A 346 -19.17 1.13 -21.23
C ASP A 346 -19.47 2.45 -21.97
N ARG A 347 -19.65 3.57 -21.25
CA ARG A 347 -19.87 4.88 -21.88
C ARG A 347 -18.59 5.42 -22.50
N VAL A 348 -17.46 5.30 -21.79
CA VAL A 348 -16.15 5.73 -22.29
C VAL A 348 -15.77 4.93 -23.54
N LEU A 349 -16.01 3.62 -23.52
CA LEU A 349 -15.80 2.74 -24.68
C LEU A 349 -16.76 3.07 -25.82
N ASN A 350 -18.04 3.36 -25.53
CA ASN A 350 -19.00 3.78 -26.55
C ASN A 350 -18.61 5.13 -27.18
N TYR A 351 -18.12 6.09 -26.39
CA TYR A 351 -17.58 7.35 -26.91
C TYR A 351 -16.37 7.07 -27.78
N ALA A 352 -15.44 6.22 -27.33
CA ALA A 352 -14.27 5.88 -28.13
C ALA A 352 -14.63 5.22 -29.47
N ASP A 353 -15.60 4.30 -29.46
CA ASP A 353 -16.18 3.71 -30.66
C ASP A 353 -16.93 4.72 -31.54
N GLN A 354 -17.57 5.74 -30.94
CA GLN A 354 -18.29 6.78 -31.66
C GLN A 354 -17.34 7.81 -32.28
N ASP A 355 -16.34 8.30 -31.54
CA ASP A 355 -15.32 9.21 -32.01
C ASP A 355 -14.59 8.63 -33.22
N VAL A 356 -14.23 7.35 -33.15
CA VAL A 356 -13.64 6.62 -34.28
C VAL A 356 -14.60 6.60 -35.47
N LYS A 357 -15.91 6.33 -35.26
CA LYS A 357 -16.92 6.30 -36.34
C LYS A 357 -17.24 7.67 -36.92
N GLU A 358 -17.27 8.71 -36.10
CA GLU A 358 -17.56 10.08 -36.51
C GLU A 358 -16.35 10.68 -37.23
N MET A 359 -15.12 10.44 -36.75
CA MET A 359 -13.91 10.67 -37.53
C MET A 359 -14.02 10.02 -38.92
N PHE A 360 -14.50 8.77 -39.02
CA PHE A 360 -14.70 8.11 -40.33
C PHE A 360 -15.84 8.70 -41.17
N LYS A 361 -16.79 9.41 -40.56
CA LYS A 361 -17.95 9.98 -41.23
C LYS A 361 -17.67 11.40 -41.72
N ASP A 362 -16.93 12.20 -40.96
CA ASP A 362 -16.60 13.59 -41.31
C ASP A 362 -15.49 13.64 -42.36
N LEU A 363 -14.55 12.67 -42.37
CA LEU A 363 -13.63 12.44 -43.50
C LEU A 363 -14.35 12.11 -44.82
N ASP A 364 -15.60 11.63 -44.78
CA ASP A 364 -16.43 11.37 -45.97
C ASP A 364 -17.14 12.63 -46.47
N ALA A 365 -17.28 13.65 -45.60
CA ALA A 365 -18.16 14.79 -45.81
C ALA A 365 -17.43 16.10 -46.15
N ASP A 366 -16.26 16.39 -45.57
CA ASP A 366 -15.72 17.76 -45.56
C ASP A 366 -14.41 17.99 -46.33
N MET A 367 -13.85 16.96 -46.95
CA MET A 367 -12.74 17.14 -47.88
C MET A 367 -12.86 16.13 -49.02
N ASP A 368 -12.29 16.40 -50.18
CA ASP A 368 -12.21 15.45 -51.30
C ASP A 368 -11.33 14.21 -51.00
N LEU A 369 -11.20 13.83 -49.71
CA LEU A 369 -10.50 12.69 -49.11
C LEU A 369 -11.28 11.36 -49.20
N ARG A 370 -12.34 11.30 -50.00
CA ARG A 370 -13.11 10.08 -50.32
C ARG A 370 -12.27 8.84 -50.69
N PRO A 371 -11.08 8.95 -51.33
CA PRO A 371 -10.22 7.78 -51.53
C PRO A 371 -9.47 7.32 -50.27
N LEU A 372 -9.10 8.23 -49.36
CA LEU A 372 -8.50 7.86 -48.07
C LEU A 372 -9.49 7.04 -47.23
N ASN A 373 -10.76 7.46 -47.24
CA ASN A 373 -11.86 6.74 -46.61
C ASN A 373 -12.01 5.30 -47.17
N ASN A 374 -11.84 5.14 -48.50
CA ASN A 374 -11.93 3.83 -49.13
C ASN A 374 -10.69 2.93 -48.95
N ILE A 375 -9.52 3.50 -48.65
CA ILE A 375 -8.24 2.76 -48.64
C ILE A 375 -7.79 2.41 -47.22
N VAL A 376 -7.85 3.35 -46.27
CA VAL A 376 -7.53 3.06 -44.85
C VAL A 376 -8.58 2.12 -44.25
N PHE A 377 -9.84 2.18 -44.72
CA PHE A 377 -10.97 1.53 -44.04
C PHE A 377 -11.66 0.38 -44.79
N ARG A 378 -11.25 0.01 -46.03
CA ARG A 378 -11.60 -1.31 -46.62
C ARG A 378 -10.72 -2.45 -46.12
N THR A 379 -9.52 -2.15 -45.66
CA THR A 379 -8.52 -3.14 -45.25
C THR A 379 -8.54 -3.44 -43.76
N ALA A 380 -9.19 -2.59 -42.97
CA ALA A 380 -9.46 -2.84 -41.57
C ALA A 380 -10.72 -3.70 -41.41
N ASP A 381 -10.61 -5.02 -41.61
CA ASP A 381 -11.66 -5.98 -41.23
C ASP A 381 -11.97 -5.97 -39.70
N LYS A 382 -11.29 -5.11 -38.91
CA LYS A 382 -11.39 -5.02 -37.45
C LYS A 382 -11.46 -3.56 -37.01
N GLN A 383 -12.43 -3.25 -36.15
CA GLN A 383 -12.50 -1.99 -35.40
C GLN A 383 -11.31 -1.90 -34.42
N PRO A 384 -10.85 -0.68 -34.04
CA PRO A 384 -9.84 -0.52 -32.99
C PRO A 384 -10.28 -1.20 -31.69
N GLN A 385 -9.34 -1.90 -31.05
CA GLN A 385 -9.57 -2.60 -29.81
C GLN A 385 -9.12 -1.72 -28.64
N PHE A 386 -10.07 -1.34 -27.79
CA PHE A 386 -9.80 -0.56 -26.59
C PHE A 386 -9.51 -1.46 -25.40
N THR A 387 -8.39 -1.21 -24.71
CA THR A 387 -7.95 -1.96 -23.52
C THR A 387 -7.84 -1.01 -22.33
N ILE A 388 -8.67 -1.23 -21.31
CA ILE A 388 -8.61 -0.48 -20.05
C ILE A 388 -7.40 -0.98 -19.24
N GLU A 389 -6.42 -0.10 -18.97
CA GLU A 389 -5.23 -0.48 -18.19
C GLU A 389 -5.47 -0.39 -16.68
N SER A 390 -6.31 0.57 -16.24
CA SER A 390 -6.76 0.69 -14.86
C SER A 390 -8.24 1.09 -14.82
N ASP A 391 -9.04 0.39 -14.01
CA ASP A 391 -10.47 0.67 -13.79
C ASP A 391 -10.74 1.39 -12.46
N HIS A 392 -9.68 1.67 -11.70
CA HIS A 392 -9.73 2.32 -10.41
C HIS A 392 -8.86 3.57 -10.37
N LEU A 393 -9.40 4.60 -9.73
CA LEU A 393 -8.65 5.77 -9.33
C LEU A 393 -7.98 5.50 -7.99
N THR A 394 -6.70 5.14 -8.01
CA THR A 394 -5.91 4.88 -6.80
C THR A 394 -5.23 6.16 -6.30
N GLU A 395 -5.38 6.45 -5.01
CA GLU A 395 -4.75 7.59 -4.34
C GLU A 395 -3.91 7.10 -3.16
N PHE A 396 -2.63 7.47 -3.15
CA PHE A 396 -1.72 7.29 -2.04
C PHE A 396 -1.57 8.61 -1.28
N ALA A 397 -1.76 8.57 0.04
CA ALA A 397 -1.60 9.74 0.89
C ALA A 397 -0.68 9.44 2.08
N ALA A 398 0.19 10.41 2.38
CA ALA A 398 1.03 10.42 3.56
C ALA A 398 0.78 11.70 4.35
N ASP A 399 0.31 11.51 5.59
CA ASP A 399 -0.15 12.57 6.45
C ASP A 399 0.61 12.56 7.79
N LEU A 400 0.89 13.75 8.33
CA LEU A 400 1.41 13.96 9.68
C LEU A 400 0.50 14.93 10.43
N GLY A 401 0.44 14.81 11.74
CA GLY A 401 -0.28 15.81 12.53
C GLY A 401 -0.48 15.47 13.99
N VAL A 402 -1.45 16.17 14.58
CA VAL A 402 -1.75 16.10 16.01
C VAL A 402 -2.95 15.21 16.25
N TYR A 403 -2.86 14.45 17.34
CA TYR A 403 -3.86 13.50 17.79
C TYR A 403 -4.34 13.90 19.18
N PHE A 404 -5.65 13.77 19.37
CA PHE A 404 -6.32 14.04 20.63
C PHE A 404 -7.00 12.77 21.11
N ASN A 405 -6.96 12.55 22.42
CA ASN A 405 -7.60 11.42 23.08
C ASN A 405 -8.40 11.92 24.28
N LEU A 406 -9.69 11.64 24.29
CA LEU A 406 -10.58 11.90 25.41
C LEU A 406 -10.93 10.56 26.03
N PRO A 407 -10.22 10.12 27.09
CA PRO A 407 -10.54 8.89 27.75
C PRO A 407 -11.88 9.03 28.49
N LEU A 408 -12.84 8.17 28.14
CA LEU A 408 -14.15 8.10 28.78
C LEU A 408 -14.13 7.11 29.95
N SER A 409 -13.35 6.03 29.84
CA SER A 409 -13.10 5.05 30.89
C SER A 409 -11.77 4.35 30.63
N LYS A 410 -11.37 3.39 31.49
CA LYS A 410 -10.20 2.53 31.23
C LYS A 410 -10.30 1.83 29.87
N ARG A 411 -11.50 1.50 29.40
CA ARG A 411 -11.72 0.76 28.15
C ARG A 411 -12.21 1.58 26.98
N PHE A 412 -12.74 2.76 27.19
CA PHE A 412 -13.33 3.56 26.12
C PHE A 412 -12.64 4.91 26.01
N ALA A 413 -12.31 5.32 24.80
CA ALA A 413 -11.83 6.65 24.52
C ALA A 413 -12.36 7.17 23.19
N MET A 414 -12.59 8.48 23.13
CA MET A 414 -12.87 9.18 21.88
C MET A 414 -11.59 9.83 21.37
N GLY A 415 -11.24 9.58 20.13
CA GLY A 415 -10.10 10.22 19.48
C GLY A 415 -10.54 11.30 18.51
N ALA A 416 -9.73 12.34 18.35
CA ALA A 416 -9.81 13.27 17.24
C ALA A 416 -8.42 13.49 16.65
N LYS A 417 -8.34 13.92 15.39
CA LYS A 417 -7.05 14.18 14.74
C LYS A 417 -7.13 15.34 13.74
N LEU A 418 -6.03 16.05 13.60
CA LEU A 418 -5.83 17.08 12.57
C LEU A 418 -4.54 16.75 11.84
N LEU A 419 -4.65 16.52 10.54
CA LEU A 419 -3.60 15.97 9.69
C LEU A 419 -3.37 16.88 8.50
N ALA A 420 -2.11 16.98 8.09
CA ALA A 420 -1.71 17.65 6.87
C ALA A 420 -0.65 16.82 6.16
N GLY A 421 -0.70 16.77 4.84
CA GLY A 421 0.07 15.79 4.10
C GLY A 421 0.13 16.02 2.61
N ARG A 422 0.62 15.01 1.90
CA ARG A 422 0.63 14.98 0.44
C ARG A 422 -0.17 13.79 -0.08
N SER A 423 -0.84 14.02 -1.19
CA SER A 423 -1.57 13.02 -1.94
C SER A 423 -1.00 12.91 -3.35
N ILE A 424 -0.73 11.67 -3.76
CA ILE A 424 -0.25 11.26 -5.08
C ILE A 424 -1.33 10.35 -5.65
N MET A 425 -1.76 10.61 -6.88
CA MET A 425 -2.73 9.75 -7.56
C MET A 425 -2.01 8.90 -8.60
N GLN A 426 -2.44 7.66 -8.75
CA GLN A 426 -2.05 6.84 -9.88
C GLN A 426 -2.76 7.36 -11.13
N GLU A 427 -2.02 7.37 -12.23
CA GLU A 427 -2.56 7.64 -13.56
C GLU A 427 -3.61 6.59 -13.94
N LEU A 428 -4.65 7.06 -14.62
CA LEU A 428 -5.67 6.23 -15.21
C LEU A 428 -5.47 6.25 -16.73
N ASN A 429 -5.22 5.08 -17.34
CA ASN A 429 -4.93 4.98 -18.76
C ASN A 429 -5.90 3.98 -19.43
N LEU A 430 -6.41 4.38 -20.60
CA LEU A 430 -7.12 3.56 -21.57
C LEU A 430 -6.28 3.57 -22.85
N SER A 431 -5.70 2.43 -23.19
CA SER A 431 -4.94 2.28 -24.42
C SER A 431 -5.83 1.76 -25.55
N ALA A 432 -5.58 2.20 -26.77
CA ALA A 432 -6.17 1.65 -27.98
C ALA A 432 -5.12 0.84 -28.76
N HIS A 433 -5.60 -0.17 -29.48
CA HIS A 433 -4.80 -1.02 -30.35
C HIS A 433 -5.48 -1.13 -31.72
N TYR A 434 -4.75 -0.81 -32.78
CA TYR A 434 -5.26 -0.85 -34.13
C TYR A 434 -4.25 -1.45 -35.11
N GLN A 435 -4.76 -2.22 -36.06
CA GLN A 435 -3.99 -2.93 -37.06
C GLN A 435 -4.64 -2.73 -38.42
N GLY A 436 -3.84 -2.43 -39.43
CA GLY A 436 -4.31 -2.16 -40.79
C GLY A 436 -3.17 -2.15 -41.80
N LYS A 437 -3.47 -1.68 -43.00
CA LYS A 437 -2.47 -1.46 -44.05
C LYS A 437 -2.08 0.00 -44.14
N VAL A 438 -0.81 0.23 -44.46
CA VAL A 438 -0.25 1.57 -44.63
C VAL A 438 -0.80 2.16 -45.94
N VAL A 439 -1.20 3.42 -45.86
CA VAL A 439 -1.68 4.21 -46.98
C VAL A 439 -0.68 5.31 -47.26
N ASP A 440 -0.22 5.37 -48.49
CA ASP A 440 0.81 6.30 -48.94
C ASP A 440 0.15 7.45 -49.73
N VAL A 441 0.84 8.58 -49.79
CA VAL A 441 0.34 9.82 -50.39
C VAL A 441 1.27 10.25 -51.50
N ASN A 442 0.71 10.58 -52.66
CA ASN A 442 1.46 11.21 -53.75
C ASN A 442 1.52 12.74 -53.52
N PRO A 443 2.67 13.32 -53.13
CA PRO A 443 2.76 14.74 -52.77
C PRO A 443 2.46 15.68 -53.94
N MET A 444 2.75 15.24 -55.18
CA MET A 444 2.47 16.03 -56.38
C MET A 444 0.98 16.11 -56.67
N ALA A 445 0.21 15.08 -56.31
CA ALA A 445 -1.24 15.05 -56.48
C ALA A 445 -1.96 15.95 -55.46
N ILE A 446 -1.38 16.15 -54.27
CA ILE A 446 -1.88 17.11 -53.26
C ILE A 446 -1.80 18.55 -53.79
N LEU A 447 -0.69 18.90 -54.45
CA LEU A 447 -0.47 20.25 -55.00
C LEU A 447 -1.34 20.56 -56.23
N ASP A 448 -1.73 19.52 -56.99
CA ASP A 448 -2.57 19.61 -58.19
C ASP A 448 -4.08 19.45 -57.92
N ASP A 449 -4.49 19.33 -56.65
CA ASP A 449 -5.89 19.12 -56.23
C ASP A 449 -6.52 17.86 -56.90
N ASP A 450 -5.70 16.84 -57.19
CA ASP A 450 -6.16 15.58 -57.77
C ASP A 450 -6.83 14.75 -56.68
N PRO A 451 -8.09 14.32 -56.84
CA PRO A 451 -8.79 13.55 -55.82
C PRO A 451 -8.12 12.19 -55.51
N ASN A 452 -7.28 11.60 -56.36
CA ASN A 452 -6.70 10.25 -56.15
C ASN A 452 -5.26 10.25 -55.58
N PHE A 453 -4.99 11.09 -54.58
CA PHE A 453 -3.65 11.24 -54.02
C PHE A 453 -3.26 10.18 -52.98
N PHE A 454 -4.18 9.35 -52.51
CA PHE A 454 -3.90 8.22 -51.61
C PHE A 454 -3.90 6.89 -52.35
N TYR A 455 -2.95 6.00 -52.04
CA TYR A 455 -2.94 4.62 -52.54
C TYR A 455 -2.54 3.62 -51.44
N GLU A 456 -3.11 2.41 -51.53
CA GLU A 456 -2.81 1.32 -50.59
C GLU A 456 -1.42 0.76 -50.88
N THR A 457 -0.66 0.47 -49.83
CA THR A 457 0.60 -0.28 -49.94
C THR A 457 0.42 -1.73 -49.48
N ASP A 458 1.39 -2.59 -49.79
CA ASP A 458 1.46 -3.95 -49.24
C ASP A 458 1.97 -3.99 -47.78
N GLU A 459 2.36 -2.84 -47.23
CA GLU A 459 2.86 -2.74 -45.85
C GLU A 459 1.72 -2.71 -44.84
N THR A 460 1.95 -3.33 -43.69
CA THR A 460 0.98 -3.39 -42.58
C THR A 460 1.52 -2.64 -41.37
N TYR A 461 0.65 -1.98 -40.64
CA TYR A 461 0.98 -1.40 -39.33
C TYR A 461 0.25 -2.11 -38.20
N ASP A 462 0.90 -2.09 -37.04
CA ASP A 462 0.39 -2.62 -35.78
C ASP A 462 0.75 -1.61 -34.68
N THR A 463 -0.24 -0.84 -34.23
CA THR A 463 0.00 0.30 -33.35
C THR A 463 -0.84 0.25 -32.09
N LYS A 464 -0.18 0.37 -30.94
CA LYS A 464 -0.81 0.52 -29.63
C LYS A 464 -0.42 1.89 -29.09
N TRP A 465 -1.40 2.67 -28.63
CA TRP A 465 -1.17 3.98 -28.04
C TRP A 465 -2.11 4.25 -26.87
N ASP A 466 -1.78 5.28 -26.10
CA ASP A 466 -2.62 5.76 -25.01
C ASP A 466 -3.69 6.68 -25.59
N TYR A 467 -4.90 6.14 -25.70
CA TYR A 467 -6.05 6.85 -26.27
C TYR A 467 -6.57 7.90 -25.30
N PHE A 468 -6.52 7.58 -24.01
CA PHE A 468 -7.04 8.42 -22.96
C PHE A 468 -6.21 8.24 -21.69
N THR A 469 -5.70 9.35 -21.16
CA THR A 469 -4.90 9.37 -19.94
C THR A 469 -5.44 10.44 -19.00
N LEU A 470 -5.83 10.03 -17.80
CA LEU A 470 -6.23 10.92 -16.73
C LEU A 470 -5.20 10.91 -15.61
N ASN A 471 -4.56 12.06 -15.45
CA ASN A 471 -3.57 12.33 -14.42
C ASN A 471 -4.08 13.34 -13.40
N ALA A 472 -3.48 13.34 -12.21
CA ALA A 472 -3.72 14.38 -11.21
C ALA A 472 -2.41 14.83 -10.56
N ASN A 473 -2.31 16.14 -10.33
CA ASN A 473 -1.13 16.71 -9.70
C ASN A 473 -0.89 16.19 -8.27
N ASN A 474 0.38 16.16 -7.88
CA ASN A 474 0.78 15.96 -6.49
C ASN A 474 0.36 17.19 -5.68
N THR A 475 -0.57 17.02 -4.75
CA THR A 475 -1.22 18.14 -4.06
C THR A 475 -1.14 18.00 -2.55
N PHE A 476 -1.15 19.15 -1.88
CA PHE A 476 -1.24 19.22 -0.43
C PHE A 476 -2.65 18.83 0.04
N LYS A 477 -2.73 18.01 1.09
CA LYS A 477 -3.98 17.48 1.63
C LYS A 477 -4.17 17.92 3.08
N TRP A 478 -5.41 18.22 3.45
CA TRP A 478 -5.85 18.37 4.83
C TRP A 478 -6.76 17.20 5.22
N GLY A 479 -6.57 16.67 6.41
CA GLY A 479 -7.37 15.58 6.94
C GLY A 479 -7.81 15.87 8.37
N THR A 480 -9.02 15.44 8.73
CA THR A 480 -9.49 15.40 10.11
C THR A 480 -10.30 14.13 10.32
N GLY A 481 -10.51 13.73 11.56
CA GLY A 481 -11.34 12.57 11.84
C GLY A 481 -11.66 12.42 13.30
N ILE A 482 -12.72 11.67 13.57
CA ILE A 482 -13.13 11.25 14.90
C ILE A 482 -13.09 9.73 14.99
N SER A 483 -12.82 9.22 16.18
CA SER A 483 -12.80 7.79 16.42
C SER A 483 -13.32 7.41 17.79
N LEU A 484 -13.88 6.22 17.89
CA LEU A 484 -14.27 5.57 19.15
C LEU A 484 -13.41 4.33 19.32
N THR A 485 -12.63 4.29 20.39
CA THR A 485 -11.70 3.20 20.70
C THR A 485 -12.21 2.40 21.89
N TYR A 486 -12.25 1.08 21.75
CA TYR A 486 -12.61 0.10 22.77
C TYR A 486 -11.44 -0.84 23.05
N ALA A 487 -10.85 -0.77 24.24
CA ALA A 487 -9.82 -1.69 24.70
C ALA A 487 -10.40 -3.09 24.91
N TYR A 488 -10.03 -3.99 24.01
CA TYR A 488 -10.56 -5.35 23.95
C TYR A 488 -9.69 -6.31 24.77
N LYS A 489 -8.39 -6.36 24.47
CA LYS A 489 -7.38 -7.20 25.13
C LYS A 489 -6.20 -6.35 25.59
N GLU A 490 -5.30 -6.93 26.37
CA GLU A 490 -4.04 -6.29 26.76
C GLU A 490 -3.35 -5.81 25.49
N ASN A 491 -3.05 -4.51 25.39
CA ASN A 491 -2.47 -3.87 24.21
C ASN A 491 -3.32 -3.84 22.94
N TYR A 492 -4.53 -4.39 22.91
CA TYR A 492 -5.36 -4.36 21.69
C TYR A 492 -6.67 -3.64 21.91
N ALA A 493 -7.00 -2.76 20.98
CA ALA A 493 -8.25 -2.05 20.93
C ALA A 493 -8.90 -2.13 19.54
N TRP A 494 -10.22 -2.23 19.54
CA TRP A 494 -11.01 -1.96 18.35
C TRP A 494 -11.24 -0.47 18.25
N ARG A 495 -11.06 0.10 17.08
CA ARG A 495 -11.37 1.50 16.83
C ARG A 495 -12.29 1.64 15.64
N LEU A 496 -13.40 2.31 15.83
CA LEU A 496 -14.27 2.76 14.75
C LEU A 496 -13.92 4.21 14.44
N PHE A 497 -13.88 4.60 13.18
CA PHE A 497 -13.49 5.95 12.79
C PHE A 497 -14.32 6.49 11.63
N VAL A 498 -14.40 7.81 11.59
CA VAL A 498 -14.90 8.59 10.47
C VAL A 498 -13.85 9.65 10.17
N ASP A 499 -13.21 9.53 9.02
CA ASP A 499 -12.19 10.45 8.54
C ASP A 499 -12.74 11.30 7.40
N TYR A 500 -12.34 12.55 7.33
CA TYR A 500 -12.63 13.47 6.24
C TYR A 500 -11.31 14.03 5.70
N ASP A 501 -11.09 13.82 4.41
CA ASP A 501 -9.92 14.29 3.69
C ASP A 501 -10.35 15.28 2.59
N MET A 502 -9.61 16.38 2.47
CA MET A 502 -9.81 17.42 1.46
C MET A 502 -8.50 17.73 0.73
N ALA A 503 -8.55 17.68 -0.60
CA ALA A 503 -7.42 18.02 -1.47
C ALA A 503 -7.91 18.84 -2.67
N ARG A 504 -7.22 19.94 -3.00
CA ARG A 504 -7.48 20.67 -4.25
C ARG A 504 -6.58 20.13 -5.35
N LYS A 505 -7.16 19.39 -6.29
CA LYS A 505 -6.43 18.70 -7.36
C LYS A 505 -6.65 19.39 -8.70
N THR A 506 -5.61 19.41 -9.50
CA THR A 506 -5.67 19.71 -10.94
C THR A 506 -5.58 18.37 -11.65
N TYR A 507 -6.67 17.99 -12.30
CA TYR A 507 -6.76 16.83 -13.16
C TYR A 507 -6.35 17.24 -14.56
N THR A 508 -5.47 16.47 -15.18
CA THR A 508 -5.07 16.62 -16.57
C THR A 508 -5.64 15.43 -17.32
N LEU A 509 -6.52 15.70 -18.27
CA LEU A 509 -7.01 14.73 -19.21
C LEU A 509 -6.29 14.94 -20.53
N GLU A 510 -5.57 13.92 -20.98
CA GLU A 510 -4.99 13.82 -22.30
C GLU A 510 -5.83 12.85 -23.12
N TYR A 511 -6.30 13.31 -24.27
CA TYR A 511 -7.14 12.57 -25.18
C TYR A 511 -6.50 12.57 -26.55
N ASN A 512 -6.28 11.38 -27.12
CA ASN A 512 -5.55 11.22 -28.37
C ASN A 512 -6.23 10.16 -29.27
N PRO A 513 -7.27 10.55 -30.03
CA PRO A 513 -8.00 9.61 -30.89
C PRO A 513 -7.27 9.31 -32.20
N THR A 514 -6.35 10.18 -32.63
CA THR A 514 -5.75 10.20 -33.96
C THR A 514 -4.35 9.58 -34.02
N GLN A 515 -3.73 9.20 -32.90
CA GLN A 515 -2.34 8.73 -32.88
C GLN A 515 -2.03 7.60 -33.88
N PHE A 516 -2.99 6.69 -34.13
CA PHE A 516 -2.78 5.60 -35.08
C PHE A 516 -2.56 6.08 -36.52
N MET A 517 -3.03 7.29 -36.85
CA MET A 517 -2.87 7.90 -38.17
C MET A 517 -1.41 8.11 -38.52
N HIS A 518 -0.53 8.38 -37.55
CA HIS A 518 0.92 8.45 -37.79
C HIS A 518 1.49 7.12 -38.33
N SER A 519 0.90 5.99 -37.92
CA SER A 519 1.29 4.67 -38.43
C SER A 519 0.55 4.30 -39.71
N ALA A 520 -0.67 4.80 -39.89
CA ALA A 520 -1.49 4.52 -41.07
C ALA A 520 -1.12 5.37 -42.29
N LEU A 521 -0.62 6.59 -42.09
CA LEU A 521 -0.35 7.62 -43.11
C LEU A 521 1.02 8.28 -42.92
N PRO A 522 2.13 7.53 -42.87
CA PRO A 522 3.46 8.08 -42.55
C PRO A 522 3.84 9.24 -43.50
N THR A 523 3.59 9.08 -44.80
CA THR A 523 3.94 10.06 -45.83
C THR A 523 3.14 11.37 -45.74
N TYR A 524 1.92 11.33 -45.18
CA TYR A 524 1.14 12.55 -44.91
C TYR A 524 1.83 13.39 -43.84
N PHE A 525 2.32 12.75 -42.77
CA PHE A 525 3.04 13.44 -41.70
C PHE A 525 4.44 13.88 -42.13
N ASP A 526 5.14 13.09 -42.94
CA ASP A 526 6.42 13.52 -43.54
C ASP A 526 6.23 14.76 -44.44
N PHE A 527 5.13 14.81 -45.20
CA PHE A 527 4.77 15.98 -46.00
C PHE A 527 4.41 17.19 -45.12
N ALA A 528 3.66 16.99 -44.04
CA ALA A 528 3.34 18.04 -43.08
C ALA A 528 4.62 18.60 -42.40
N GLU A 529 5.58 17.75 -42.05
CA GLU A 529 6.90 18.17 -41.53
C GLU A 529 7.69 18.97 -42.57
N MET A 530 7.72 18.53 -43.84
CA MET A 530 8.34 19.29 -44.92
C MET A 530 7.68 20.66 -45.11
N MET A 531 6.35 20.73 -45.02
CA MET A 531 5.60 21.98 -45.14
C MET A 531 5.86 22.94 -43.98
N GLN A 532 6.30 22.48 -42.79
CA GLN A 532 6.68 23.40 -41.70
C GLN A 532 7.82 24.34 -42.11
N GLU A 533 8.72 23.92 -43.00
CA GLU A 533 9.81 24.76 -43.49
C GLU A 533 9.38 25.72 -44.61
N ILE A 534 8.31 25.38 -45.35
CA ILE A 534 7.87 26.08 -46.56
C ILE A 534 6.70 27.02 -46.26
N ASP A 535 5.65 26.51 -45.62
CA ASP A 535 4.46 27.24 -45.15
C ASP A 535 4.05 26.74 -43.75
N PRO A 536 4.59 27.37 -42.69
CA PRO A 536 4.30 26.98 -41.32
C PRO A 536 2.82 27.08 -40.94
N ALA A 537 2.04 27.97 -41.59
CA ALA A 537 0.64 28.16 -41.27
C ALA A 537 -0.21 27.01 -41.82
N TYR A 538 0.07 26.60 -43.06
CA TYR A 538 -0.59 25.44 -43.67
C TYR A 538 -0.24 24.13 -42.94
N ALA A 539 1.04 23.93 -42.59
CA ALA A 539 1.47 22.76 -41.83
C ALA A 539 0.86 22.74 -40.41
N ALA A 540 0.71 23.89 -39.76
CA ALA A 540 0.08 23.98 -38.45
C ALA A 540 -1.41 23.58 -38.49
N ASP A 541 -2.12 23.96 -39.55
CA ASP A 541 -3.53 23.57 -39.76
C ASP A 541 -3.66 22.05 -39.89
N MET A 542 -2.85 21.43 -40.78
CA MET A 542 -2.81 19.98 -41.00
C MET A 542 -2.49 19.16 -39.72
N ILE A 543 -1.61 19.68 -38.86
CA ILE A 543 -1.17 18.98 -37.64
C ILE A 543 -2.15 19.23 -36.48
N SER A 544 -2.81 20.39 -36.43
CA SER A 544 -3.65 20.78 -35.30
C SER A 544 -4.88 19.88 -35.13
N GLU A 545 -5.49 19.43 -36.23
CA GLU A 545 -6.66 18.55 -36.21
C GLU A 545 -6.35 17.13 -35.74
N MET A 546 -5.07 16.72 -35.83
CA MET A 546 -4.61 15.37 -35.48
C MET A 546 -3.78 15.32 -34.20
N SER A 547 -3.66 16.44 -33.49
CA SER A 547 -2.88 16.55 -32.25
C SER A 547 -3.68 16.11 -31.01
N PRO A 548 -3.02 15.57 -29.97
CA PRO A 548 -3.68 15.20 -28.73
C PRO A 548 -4.27 16.44 -28.03
N VAL A 549 -5.52 16.31 -27.58
CA VAL A 549 -6.22 17.35 -26.80
C VAL A 549 -5.90 17.18 -25.33
N THR A 550 -5.34 18.23 -24.72
CA THR A 550 -5.04 18.26 -23.29
C THR A 550 -5.93 19.26 -22.57
N THR A 551 -6.69 18.78 -21.58
CA THR A 551 -7.59 19.63 -20.78
C THR A 551 -7.26 19.54 -19.30
N HIS A 552 -7.32 20.68 -18.61
CA HIS A 552 -7.04 20.78 -17.18
C HIS A 552 -8.26 21.21 -16.38
N ILE A 553 -8.59 20.45 -15.32
CA ILE A 553 -9.70 20.76 -14.43
C ILE A 553 -9.25 20.83 -12.99
N LYS A 554 -9.52 21.98 -12.36
CA LYS A 554 -9.26 22.17 -10.93
C LYS A 554 -10.51 21.84 -10.13
N LYS A 555 -10.45 20.79 -9.30
CA LYS A 555 -11.58 20.39 -8.44
C LYS A 555 -11.12 20.15 -7.00
N ASN A 556 -11.96 20.52 -6.05
CA ASN A 556 -11.80 20.11 -4.66
C ASN A 556 -12.33 18.68 -4.52
N ARG A 557 -11.44 17.75 -4.17
CA ARG A 557 -11.81 16.37 -3.85
C ARG A 557 -12.08 16.28 -2.35
N HIS A 558 -13.29 15.84 -2.04
CA HIS A 558 -13.75 15.58 -0.69
C HIS A 558 -13.95 14.06 -0.53
N THR A 559 -13.38 13.48 0.51
CA THR A 559 -13.47 12.03 0.77
C THR A 559 -13.79 11.78 2.24
N PHE A 560 -14.94 11.17 2.52
CA PHE A 560 -15.31 10.68 3.85
C PHE A 560 -15.03 9.19 3.92
N VAL A 561 -14.23 8.73 4.88
CA VAL A 561 -13.96 7.30 5.08
C VAL A 561 -14.51 6.85 6.41
N ILE A 562 -15.44 5.90 6.37
CA ILE A 562 -16.01 5.25 7.55
C ILE A 562 -15.41 3.86 7.65
N GLY A 563 -14.85 3.51 8.79
CA GLY A 563 -14.14 2.25 8.91
C GLY A 563 -13.90 1.76 10.33
N GLY A 564 -13.26 0.60 10.37
CA GLY A 564 -12.78 -0.04 11.59
C GLY A 564 -11.29 -0.31 11.50
N SER A 565 -10.62 -0.23 12.64
CA SER A 565 -9.22 -0.58 12.76
C SER A 565 -8.99 -1.45 13.98
N LEU A 566 -8.03 -2.37 13.85
CA LEU A 566 -7.41 -2.97 15.01
C LEU A 566 -6.21 -2.12 15.39
N THR A 567 -6.18 -1.75 16.65
CA THR A 567 -5.21 -0.85 17.24
C THR A 567 -4.40 -1.61 18.28
N ILE A 568 -3.08 -1.46 18.23
CA ILE A 568 -2.15 -1.90 19.26
C ILE A 568 -1.77 -0.68 20.08
N SER A 569 -2.07 -0.69 21.37
CA SER A 569 -1.75 0.37 22.33
C SER A 569 -0.41 0.13 23.01
N PHE A 570 0.30 1.21 23.37
CA PHE A 570 1.58 1.17 24.07
C PHE A 570 1.91 2.42 24.88
#